data_AF-A0A965UY07-F1
#
_entry.id   AF-A0A965UY07-F1
#
_cell.length_a   1.000
_cell.length_b   1.000
_cell.length_c   1.000
_cell.angle_alpha   90.00
_cell.angle_beta   90.00
_cell.angle_gamma   90.00
#
_symmetry.space_group_name_H-M   'P 1'
#
loop_
_entity.id
_entity.type
_entity.pdbx_description
1 polymer ?
#
loop_
_entity_poly.entity_id
_entity_poly.type
_entity_poly.pdbx_seq_one_letter_code
_entity_poly.pdbx_strand_id
1 'polypeptide(L)'
;MAFDEGSYLDRKPGLKGLADAFGFVPGWQPSFYYNTGVFVITPKAVGALSQPPIGLFPNHFAEQTWMNLQLHLWSTATCTIDPIYNCMTSVEEHFGLDRYKDANIIHYAGQSNDMVQLLTSIQYDDAKLKELGR
;
A
#
# COMPACT_ATOMS: atom_id res chain seq x y z
N MET A 1 -4.49 8.22 6.92
CA MET A 1 -3.05 8.46 6.71
C MET A 1 -2.43 7.14 6.26
N ALA A 2 -1.75 7.11 5.13
CA ALA A 2 -1.13 5.90 4.58
C ALA A 2 0.04 6.30 3.67
N PHE A 3 0.90 5.35 3.30
CA PHE A 3 2.03 5.63 2.40
C PHE A 3 1.55 5.67 0.95
N ASP A 4 1.77 6.78 0.23
CA ASP A 4 1.35 6.92 -1.17
C ASP A 4 2.36 6.25 -2.11
N GLU A 5 2.11 4.99 -2.43
CA GLU A 5 2.89 4.20 -3.39
C GLU A 5 2.79 4.78 -4.80
N GLY A 6 1.68 5.44 -5.15
CA GLY A 6 1.40 5.97 -6.49
C GLY A 6 2.35 7.05 -7.00
N SER A 7 3.20 7.60 -6.13
CA SER A 7 4.29 8.50 -6.50
C SER A 7 5.54 7.77 -7.01
N TYR A 8 5.64 6.45 -6.81
CA TYR A 8 6.87 5.67 -7.00
C TYR A 8 6.68 4.37 -7.77
N LEU A 9 5.57 3.66 -7.52
CA LEU A 9 5.10 2.55 -8.36
C LEU A 9 3.75 2.95 -8.92
N ASP A 10 3.66 3.14 -10.24
CA ASP A 10 2.44 3.64 -10.84
C ASP A 10 1.36 2.55 -10.90
N ARG A 11 0.58 2.45 -9.83
CA ARG A 11 -0.59 1.57 -9.69
C ARG A 11 -1.89 2.23 -10.12
N LYS A 12 -1.86 3.54 -10.41
CA LYS A 12 -3.01 4.35 -10.85
C LYS A 12 -3.69 3.80 -12.11
N PRO A 13 -2.99 3.20 -13.10
CA PRO A 13 -3.66 2.59 -14.25
C PRO A 13 -4.63 1.46 -13.88
N GLY A 14 -4.27 0.62 -12.90
CA GLY A 14 -5.13 -0.47 -12.43
C GLY A 14 -6.38 0.06 -11.71
N LEU A 15 -6.19 1.08 -10.88
CA LEU A 15 -7.30 1.77 -10.22
C LEU A 15 -8.24 2.47 -11.22
N LYS A 16 -7.69 3.08 -12.26
CA LYS A 16 -8.47 3.65 -13.36
C LYS A 16 -9.29 2.60 -14.11
N GLY A 17 -8.67 1.48 -14.48
CA GLY A 17 -9.38 0.39 -15.14
C GLY A 17 -10.54 -0.14 -14.31
N LEU A 18 -10.36 -0.23 -12.98
CA LEU A 18 -11.43 -0.61 -12.08
C LEU A 18 -12.56 0.43 -12.05
N ALA A 19 -12.23 1.72 -11.93
CA ALA A 19 -13.25 2.78 -11.95
C ALA A 19 -14.04 2.78 -13.26
N ASP A 20 -13.37 2.67 -14.41
CA ASP A 20 -14.01 2.64 -15.73
C ASP A 20 -15.02 1.47 -15.85
N ALA A 21 -14.74 0.31 -15.22
CA ALA A 21 -15.66 -0.83 -15.16
C ALA A 21 -16.95 -0.55 -14.36
N PHE A 22 -16.94 0.42 -13.44
CA PHE A 22 -18.11 0.86 -12.67
C PHE A 22 -18.84 2.05 -13.31
N GLY A 23 -18.52 2.38 -14.56
CA GLY A 23 -19.19 3.46 -15.29
C GLY A 23 -18.80 4.85 -14.77
N PHE A 24 -17.58 5.01 -14.28
CA PHE A 24 -17.11 6.29 -13.76
C PHE A 24 -16.98 7.37 -14.84
N VAL A 25 -16.92 8.62 -14.40
CA VAL A 25 -17.00 9.80 -15.26
C VAL A 25 -15.86 9.80 -16.30
N PRO A 26 -16.16 10.02 -17.59
CA PRO A 26 -15.15 10.19 -18.63
C PRO A 26 -14.11 11.24 -18.22
N GLY A 27 -12.83 10.87 -18.28
CA GLY A 27 -11.71 11.76 -17.92
C GLY A 27 -11.28 11.72 -16.45
N TRP A 28 -11.92 10.94 -15.59
CA TRP A 28 -11.43 10.74 -14.22
C TRP A 28 -10.04 10.09 -14.21
N GLN A 29 -9.16 10.62 -13.35
CA GLN A 29 -7.81 10.12 -13.09
C GLN A 29 -7.58 10.07 -11.58
N PRO A 30 -7.06 8.95 -11.05
CA PRO A 30 -6.71 8.88 -9.63
C PRO A 30 -5.52 9.80 -9.32
N SER A 31 -5.59 10.50 -8.20
CA SER A 31 -4.55 11.42 -7.72
C SER A 31 -3.52 10.75 -6.83
N PHE A 32 -3.88 9.64 -6.17
CA PHE A 32 -3.01 8.91 -5.25
C PHE A 32 -3.22 7.41 -5.37
N TYR A 33 -2.31 6.63 -4.78
CA TYR A 33 -2.52 5.20 -4.56
C TYR A 33 -1.77 4.76 -3.30
N TYR A 34 -2.50 4.58 -2.20
CA TYR A 34 -1.95 4.25 -0.90
C TYR A 34 -1.69 2.75 -0.73
N ASN A 35 -0.57 2.41 -0.10
CA ASN A 35 -0.27 1.06 0.37
C ASN A 35 -1.02 0.75 1.68
N THR A 36 -1.66 -0.42 1.78
CA THR A 36 -2.49 -0.81 2.94
C THR A 36 -1.76 -1.66 3.98
N GLY A 37 -0.45 -1.90 3.83
CA GLY A 37 0.34 -2.60 4.86
C GLY A 37 0.36 -1.86 6.19
N VAL A 38 0.42 -0.53 6.16
CA VAL A 38 0.30 0.34 7.33
C VAL A 38 -0.54 1.56 6.98
N PHE A 39 -1.64 1.75 7.72
CA PHE A 39 -2.46 2.94 7.62
C PHE A 39 -3.14 3.27 8.95
N VAL A 40 -3.56 4.53 9.08
CA VAL A 40 -4.38 5.04 10.18
C VAL A 40 -5.65 5.63 9.60
N ILE A 41 -6.80 5.18 10.08
CA ILE A 41 -8.11 5.64 9.62
C ILE A 41 -8.94 6.17 10.80
N THR A 42 -9.65 7.27 10.58
CA THR A 42 -10.64 7.75 11.54
C THR A 42 -11.93 6.94 11.42
N PRO A 43 -12.68 6.70 12.51
CA PRO A 43 -13.98 6.03 12.44
C PRO A 43 -14.96 6.69 11.45
N LYS A 44 -14.81 8.00 11.20
CA LYS A 44 -15.63 8.76 10.23
C LYS A 44 -15.40 8.34 8.77
N ALA A 45 -14.28 7.68 8.47
CA ALA A 45 -13.92 7.24 7.13
C ALA A 45 -14.00 5.71 6.96
N VAL A 46 -14.52 4.98 7.97
CA VAL A 46 -14.45 3.51 8.01
C VAL A 46 -15.17 2.84 6.84
N GLY A 47 -16.12 3.51 6.20
CA GLY A 47 -16.79 2.96 5.03
C GLY A 47 -15.87 2.78 3.82
N ALA A 48 -14.66 3.38 3.81
CA ALA A 48 -13.63 3.06 2.81
C ALA A 48 -13.22 1.58 2.85
N LEU A 49 -13.48 0.89 3.97
CA LEU A 49 -13.27 -0.55 4.16
C LEU A 49 -14.51 -1.39 3.77
N SER A 50 -15.51 -0.78 3.13
CA SER A 50 -16.69 -1.50 2.66
C SER A 50 -16.30 -2.60 1.68
N GLN A 51 -17.04 -3.70 1.65
CA GLN A 51 -16.77 -4.76 0.70
C GLN A 51 -17.08 -4.33 -0.74
N PRO A 52 -16.27 -4.76 -1.72
CA PRO A 52 -16.63 -4.62 -3.13
C PRO A 52 -17.92 -5.39 -3.46
N PRO A 53 -18.71 -4.94 -4.45
CA PRO A 53 -19.78 -5.76 -5.03
C PRO A 53 -19.27 -7.16 -5.40
N ILE A 54 -20.10 -8.17 -5.16
CA ILE A 54 -19.79 -9.58 -5.48
C ILE A 54 -19.50 -9.69 -6.97
N GLY A 55 -18.33 -10.26 -7.33
CA GLY A 55 -17.91 -10.46 -8.72
C GLY A 55 -16.83 -9.49 -9.23
N LEU A 56 -16.23 -8.68 -8.37
CA LEU A 56 -15.16 -7.74 -8.71
C LEU A 56 -13.87 -8.46 -9.14
N PHE A 57 -13.79 -8.88 -10.41
CA PHE A 57 -12.61 -9.47 -11.03
C PHE A 57 -12.37 -8.88 -12.42
N PRO A 58 -11.14 -8.43 -12.74
CA PRO A 58 -9.93 -8.47 -11.92
C PRO A 58 -9.82 -7.27 -10.95
N ASN A 59 -9.75 -7.57 -9.65
CA ASN A 59 -9.29 -6.61 -8.65
C ASN A 59 -7.79 -6.84 -8.41
N HIS A 60 -6.95 -6.26 -9.27
CA HIS A 60 -5.50 -6.29 -9.10
C HIS A 60 -5.18 -5.67 -7.73
N PHE A 61 -4.57 -6.41 -6.80
CA PHE A 61 -4.30 -5.99 -5.40
C PHE A 61 -5.51 -5.96 -4.43
N ALA A 62 -6.65 -6.53 -4.83
CA ALA A 62 -7.77 -6.83 -3.93
C ALA A 62 -8.21 -5.65 -3.03
N GLU A 63 -8.05 -5.80 -1.71
CA GLU A 63 -8.48 -4.80 -0.72
C GLU A 63 -7.82 -3.43 -0.95
N GLN A 64 -6.52 -3.39 -1.27
CA GLN A 64 -5.78 -2.15 -1.44
C GLN A 64 -6.38 -1.29 -2.56
N THR A 65 -6.64 -1.88 -3.72
CA THR A 65 -7.21 -1.17 -4.86
C THR A 65 -8.64 -0.72 -4.59
N TRP A 66 -9.44 -1.55 -3.94
CA TRP A 66 -10.81 -1.19 -3.61
C TRP A 66 -10.89 -0.06 -2.58
N MET A 67 -10.08 -0.13 -1.51
CA MET A 67 -10.00 0.95 -0.52
C MET A 67 -9.56 2.26 -1.18
N ASN A 68 -8.55 2.23 -2.04
CA ASN A 68 -8.12 3.40 -2.79
C ASN A 68 -9.22 3.98 -3.68
N LEU A 69 -10.01 3.14 -4.34
CA LEU A 69 -11.17 3.61 -5.11
C LEU A 69 -12.15 4.34 -4.19
N GLN A 70 -12.56 3.73 -3.08
CA GLN A 70 -13.52 4.33 -2.15
C GLN A 70 -13.05 5.67 -1.58
N LEU A 71 -11.76 5.80 -1.27
CA LEU A 71 -11.19 7.07 -0.81
C LEU A 71 -11.36 8.18 -1.84
N HIS A 72 -11.18 7.88 -3.13
CA HIS A 72 -11.44 8.84 -4.21
C HIS A 72 -12.93 9.10 -4.38
N LEU A 73 -13.78 8.06 -4.37
CA LEU A 73 -15.23 8.18 -4.56
C LEU A 73 -15.88 9.11 -3.55
N TRP A 74 -15.43 9.04 -2.30
CA TRP A 74 -15.99 9.85 -1.22
C TRP A 74 -15.23 11.15 -0.99
N SER A 75 -14.23 11.46 -1.82
CA SER A 75 -13.36 12.62 -1.64
C SER A 75 -12.83 12.70 -0.21
N THR A 76 -12.44 11.54 0.33
CA THR A 76 -12.03 11.40 1.72
C THR A 76 -10.76 12.22 1.92
N ALA A 77 -10.70 13.03 2.98
CA ALA A 77 -9.47 13.74 3.32
C ALA A 77 -8.35 12.73 3.62
N THR A 78 -7.28 12.77 2.84
CA THR A 78 -6.12 11.88 2.99
C THR A 78 -4.87 12.67 3.39
N CYS A 79 -3.87 11.94 3.88
CA CYS A 79 -2.57 12.48 4.23
C CYS A 79 -1.55 11.33 4.11
N THR A 80 -0.39 11.65 3.57
CA THR A 80 0.69 10.68 3.34
C THR A 80 1.54 10.52 4.59
N ILE A 81 1.87 9.29 4.97
CA ILE A 81 2.88 9.01 6.02
C ILE A 81 4.26 8.87 5.40
N ASP A 82 5.28 9.14 6.19
CA ASP A 82 6.67 8.92 5.81
C ASP A 82 6.91 7.41 5.50
N PRO A 83 7.58 7.06 4.38
CA PRO A 83 7.89 5.68 4.03
C PRO A 83 8.66 4.91 5.12
N ILE A 84 9.32 5.55 6.09
CA ILE A 84 9.92 4.82 7.23
C ILE A 84 8.88 4.01 8.03
N TYR A 85 7.60 4.42 8.02
CA TYR A 85 6.52 3.73 8.72
C TYR A 85 5.84 2.64 7.88
N ASN A 86 6.22 2.47 6.61
CA ASN A 86 5.72 1.41 5.74
C ASN A 86 6.79 1.08 4.68
N CYS A 87 7.99 0.73 5.15
CA CYS A 87 9.15 0.52 4.29
C CYS A 87 9.00 -0.82 3.56
N MET A 88 8.45 -0.77 2.35
CA MET A 88 8.28 -1.95 1.52
C MET A 88 9.63 -2.51 1.09
N THR A 89 9.89 -3.78 1.39
CA THR A 89 11.09 -4.48 0.92
C THR A 89 11.11 -4.54 -0.60
N SER A 90 12.29 -4.47 -1.22
CA SER A 90 12.57 -4.38 -2.66
C SER A 90 12.32 -3.02 -3.32
N VAL A 91 11.85 -2.02 -2.57
CA VAL A 91 11.65 -0.66 -3.11
C VAL A 91 12.22 0.43 -2.20
N GLU A 92 12.83 0.07 -1.07
CA GLU A 92 13.49 1.00 -0.13
C GLU A 92 14.54 1.90 -0.80
N GLU A 93 15.27 1.37 -1.79
CA GLU A 93 16.26 2.14 -2.57
C GLU A 93 15.60 3.28 -3.36
N HIS A 94 14.37 3.08 -3.86
CA HIS A 94 13.62 4.14 -4.54
C HIS A 94 13.25 5.31 -3.61
N PHE A 95 13.27 5.08 -2.29
CA PHE A 95 12.99 6.09 -1.27
C PHE A 95 14.27 6.63 -0.62
N GLY A 96 15.45 6.15 -1.02
CA GLY A 96 16.72 6.52 -0.39
C GLY A 96 16.81 6.08 1.08
N LEU A 97 16.09 5.03 1.47
CA LEU A 97 16.04 4.52 2.84
C LEU A 97 16.98 3.35 3.02
N ASP A 98 17.82 3.40 4.06
CA ASP A 98 18.46 2.21 4.62
C ASP A 98 17.47 1.57 5.58
N ARG A 99 16.84 0.46 5.16
CA ARG A 99 15.81 -0.21 5.97
C ARG A 99 16.27 -0.59 7.37
N TYR A 100 17.57 -0.83 7.57
CA TYR A 100 18.09 -1.22 8.88
C TYR A 100 18.29 -0.04 9.82
N LYS A 101 18.52 1.16 9.27
CA LYS A 101 18.77 2.37 10.07
C LYS A 101 17.53 3.25 10.20
N ASP A 102 16.78 3.39 9.10
CA ASP A 102 15.77 4.43 8.97
C ASP A 102 14.35 3.89 9.18
N ALA A 103 14.06 2.65 8.75
CA ALA A 103 12.69 2.13 8.76
C ALA A 103 12.21 1.77 10.16
N ASN A 104 11.06 2.30 10.57
CA ASN A 104 10.36 1.90 11.79
C ASN A 104 9.52 0.64 11.60
N ILE A 105 9.04 0.38 10.38
CA ILE A 105 8.29 -0.83 10.02
C ILE A 105 8.82 -1.33 8.68
N ILE A 106 9.31 -2.57 8.65
CA ILE A 106 9.68 -3.28 7.42
C ILE A 106 8.47 -4.07 6.93
N HIS A 107 8.03 -3.79 5.71
CA HIS A 107 6.87 -4.42 5.08
C HIS A 107 7.30 -5.34 3.94
N TYR A 108 7.20 -6.65 4.15
CA TYR A 108 7.59 -7.69 3.18
C TYR A 108 6.56 -7.90 2.05
N ALA A 109 6.10 -6.80 1.43
CA ALA A 109 5.06 -6.83 0.40
C ALA A 109 5.49 -7.68 -0.80
N GLY A 110 4.58 -8.52 -1.30
CA GLY A 110 4.79 -9.32 -2.51
C GLY A 110 5.68 -10.56 -2.36
N GLN A 111 6.19 -10.85 -1.16
CA GLN A 111 7.08 -12.00 -0.89
C GLN A 111 6.33 -13.27 -0.46
N SER A 112 5.00 -13.23 -0.33
CA SER A 112 4.19 -14.33 0.24
C SER A 112 4.03 -15.54 -0.69
N ASN A 113 4.52 -15.48 -1.92
CA ASN A 113 4.55 -16.61 -2.84
C ASN A 113 5.68 -17.61 -2.51
N ASP A 114 6.71 -17.21 -1.76
CA ASP A 114 7.77 -18.07 -1.24
C ASP A 114 7.93 -17.88 0.27
N MET A 115 7.23 -18.72 1.03
CA MET A 115 7.23 -18.65 2.49
C MET A 115 8.58 -19.00 3.12
N VAL A 116 9.42 -19.78 2.44
CA VAL A 116 10.75 -20.15 2.96
C VAL A 116 11.68 -18.96 2.82
N GLN A 117 11.72 -18.33 1.64
CA GLN A 117 12.50 -17.12 1.41
C GLN A 117 12.06 -15.98 2.33
N LEU A 118 10.76 -15.79 2.51
CA LEU A 118 10.21 -14.78 3.41
C LEU A 118 10.69 -15.01 4.85
N LEU A 119 10.60 -16.24 5.35
CA LEU A 119 11.05 -16.57 6.71
C LEU A 119 12.55 -16.33 6.88
N THR A 120 13.37 -16.73 5.92
CA THR A 120 14.83 -16.48 5.94
C THR A 120 15.14 -14.99 5.96
N SER A 121 14.42 -14.20 5.16
CA SER A 121 14.59 -12.74 5.09
C SER A 121 14.27 -12.09 6.44
N ILE A 122 13.14 -12.47 7.05
CA ILE A 122 12.74 -11.97 8.38
C ILE A 122 13.79 -12.30 9.45
N GLN A 123 14.31 -13.54 9.46
CA GLN A 123 15.33 -13.95 10.43
C GLN A 123 16.64 -13.19 10.26
N TYR A 124 17.06 -12.96 9.02
CA TYR A 124 18.26 -12.18 8.71
C TYR A 124 18.09 -10.72 9.16
N ASP A 125 16.95 -10.11 8.82
CA ASP A 125 16.67 -8.72 9.16
C ASP A 125 16.55 -8.53 10.68
N ASP A 126 15.91 -9.45 11.41
CA ASP A 126 15.86 -9.45 12.88
C ASP A 126 17.25 -9.53 13.52
N ALA A 127 18.12 -10.42 13.01
CA ALA A 127 19.49 -10.51 13.50
C ALA A 127 20.27 -9.21 13.25
N LYS A 128 20.09 -8.59 12.08
CA LYS A 128 20.78 -7.35 11.72
C LYS A 128 20.29 -6.16 12.55
N LEU A 129 18.99 -6.05 12.79
CA LEU A 129 18.41 -4.99 13.63
C LEU A 129 18.95 -5.09 15.07
N LYS A 130 19.05 -6.30 15.62
CA LYS A 130 19.65 -6.54 16.94
C LYS A 130 21.13 -6.14 17.01
N GLU A 131 21.91 -6.43 15.97
CA GLU A 131 23.32 -5.99 15.88
C GLU A 131 23.45 -4.47 15.96
N LEU A 132 22.47 -3.74 15.40
CA LEU A 132 22.42 -2.27 15.40
C LEU A 132 21.76 -1.69 16.66
N GLY A 133 21.35 -2.52 17.62
CA GLY A 133 20.72 -2.09 18.87
C GLY A 133 19.26 -1.65 18.73
N ARG A 134 18.55 -2.18 17.73
CA ARG A 134 17.12 -1.96 17.47
C ARG A 134 16.27 -3.16 17.84
#